data_AF-A0A3M7N3E7-F1
#
_entry.id   AF-A0A3M7N3E7-F1
#
_cell.length_a   1.000
_cell.length_b   1.000
_cell.length_c   1.000
_cell.angle_alpha   90.00
_cell.angle_beta   90.00
_cell.angle_gamma   90.00
#
_symmetry.space_group_name_H-M   'P 1'
#
loop_
_entity.id
_entity.type
_entity.pdbx_description
1 polymer ?
#
loop_
_entity_poly.entity_id
_entity_poly.type
_entity_poly.pdbx_seq_one_letter_code
_entity_poly.pdbx_strand_id
1 'polypeptide(L)'
;MYPSSPIFATIHDGGELLHRKGSSKQNQSLKMLIKESYKDVATKAGGPGTIRKADPSSLASTADHRLSTRQGIFIFHPSIAGYPHAKFPGVVVFSEIYQVTGPVQRFARQIAGQGYIVAAPSSYHEFTGPEPLAYDGPGTDAGNEWKITKLLSAYDEDAELSVSTLLSLKTCSGKIGATGMCLGGHLAYRCALDQRVQAAVCFFATDIHSHSLGKGKQDDSLLRAKDIKGELVLIFGKSDNHVPPEGRDLIRSTLHKAGVDFSFYEVFGAQHAFIRDELSKGRYDPAVTKVCFEMLLEVFSRRLKLDLGAPSGEDLVVEDVC
;
A
#
# COMPACT_ATOMS: atom_id res chain seq x y z
N MET A 1 -51.18 1.74 71.39
CA MET A 1 -51.59 0.77 70.34
C MET A 1 -52.91 1.26 69.76
N TYR A 2 -52.89 1.68 68.48
CA TYR A 2 -54.03 2.00 67.58
C TYR A 2 -55.10 3.03 68.06
N PRO A 3 -55.87 3.72 67.18
CA PRO A 3 -55.80 3.87 65.72
C PRO A 3 -55.95 5.34 65.17
N SER A 4 -55.71 5.49 63.86
CA SER A 4 -56.36 6.36 62.84
C SER A 4 -56.70 7.87 63.07
N SER A 5 -55.98 8.71 62.29
CA SER A 5 -56.28 9.94 61.48
C SER A 5 -57.61 10.72 61.65
N PRO A 6 -57.78 12.00 61.16
CA PRO A 6 -56.99 12.74 60.14
C PRO A 6 -56.84 14.28 60.35
N ILE A 7 -56.15 14.99 59.43
CA ILE A 7 -56.68 16.09 58.57
C ILE A 7 -55.54 16.97 57.98
N PHE A 8 -55.65 17.20 56.67
CA PHE A 8 -54.82 18.03 55.79
C PHE A 8 -54.87 19.54 56.10
N ALA A 9 -53.78 20.25 55.82
CA ALA A 9 -53.83 21.62 55.31
C ALA A 9 -52.61 21.94 54.41
N THR A 10 -52.95 22.39 53.21
CA THR A 10 -52.16 22.72 52.02
C THR A 10 -51.40 24.04 52.16
N ILE A 11 -50.15 24.14 51.67
CA ILE A 11 -49.61 25.38 51.06
C ILE A 11 -48.65 24.99 49.92
N HIS A 12 -48.94 25.50 48.73
CA HIS A 12 -48.08 25.55 47.55
C HIS A 12 -46.98 26.60 47.75
N ASP A 13 -45.73 26.32 47.39
CA ASP A 13 -44.93 27.33 46.70
C ASP A 13 -43.81 26.73 45.84
N GLY A 14 -43.47 27.47 44.78
CA GLY A 14 -42.70 27.03 43.63
C GLY A 14 -41.22 26.74 43.88
N GLY A 15 -40.69 25.90 43.00
CA GLY A 15 -39.26 25.66 42.84
C GLY A 15 -38.97 25.25 41.41
N GLU A 16 -38.36 26.16 40.65
CA GLU A 16 -37.85 25.94 39.29
C GLU A 16 -36.99 24.67 39.22
N LEU A 17 -37.40 23.74 38.36
CA LEU A 17 -36.54 22.64 37.92
C LEU A 17 -35.42 23.20 37.04
N LEU A 18 -34.31 23.57 37.68
CA LEU A 18 -33.02 23.72 37.01
C LEU A 18 -32.60 22.35 36.45
N HIS A 19 -32.98 22.08 35.20
CA HIS A 19 -32.39 21.01 34.41
C HIS A 19 -30.89 21.31 34.22
N ARG A 20 -30.07 20.81 35.15
CA ARG A 20 -28.66 20.54 34.87
C ARG A 20 -28.63 19.53 33.74
N LYS A 21 -28.43 20.01 32.50
CA LYS A 21 -27.92 19.19 31.40
C LYS A 21 -26.54 18.70 31.81
N GLY A 22 -26.51 17.55 32.48
CA GLY A 22 -25.31 16.75 32.61
C GLY A 22 -24.85 16.42 31.20
N SER A 23 -23.85 17.14 30.71
CA SER A 23 -23.10 16.73 29.53
C SER A 23 -22.39 15.44 29.91
N SER A 24 -23.05 14.31 29.65
CA SER A 24 -22.37 13.03 29.60
C SER A 24 -21.44 13.13 28.39
N LYS A 25 -20.20 13.56 28.61
CA LYS A 25 -19.12 13.27 27.68
C LYS A 25 -18.99 11.76 27.68
N GLN A 26 -19.78 11.09 26.83
CA GLN A 26 -19.54 9.70 26.48
C GLN A 26 -18.09 9.66 26.02
N ASN A 27 -17.29 8.82 26.68
CA ASN A 27 -15.90 8.59 26.33
C ASN A 27 -15.91 8.05 24.89
N GLN A 28 -15.76 8.94 23.91
CA GLN A 28 -15.80 8.55 22.50
C GLN A 28 -14.59 7.64 22.28
N SER A 29 -14.85 6.36 22.06
CA SER A 29 -13.80 5.40 21.70
C SER A 29 -13.00 5.96 20.54
N LEU A 30 -11.66 5.89 20.60
CA LEU A 30 -10.75 6.18 19.49
C LEU A 30 -10.96 5.14 18.38
N LYS A 31 -12.09 5.23 17.68
CA LYS A 31 -12.46 4.32 16.61
C LYS A 31 -11.86 4.83 15.31
N MET A 32 -10.97 4.03 14.73
CA MET A 32 -10.44 4.26 13.40
C MET A 32 -11.41 3.72 12.36
N LEU A 33 -11.78 4.56 11.40
CA LEU A 33 -12.59 4.21 10.23
C LEU A 33 -11.76 4.40 8.98
N ILE A 34 -12.00 3.59 7.95
CA ILE A 34 -11.33 3.71 6.66
C ILE A 34 -12.31 4.37 5.69
N LYS A 35 -11.90 5.49 5.10
CA LYS A 35 -12.62 6.16 4.01
C LYS A 35 -11.95 5.82 2.69
N GLU A 36 -12.72 5.29 1.76
CA GLU A 36 -12.23 4.94 0.44
C GLU A 36 -12.58 6.04 -0.56
N SER A 37 -11.62 6.41 -1.39
CA SER A 37 -11.81 7.35 -2.50
C SER A 37 -10.93 6.96 -3.68
N TYR A 38 -11.12 7.64 -4.81
CA TYR A 38 -10.39 7.39 -6.03
C TYR A 38 -9.92 8.73 -6.60
N LYS A 39 -8.68 8.78 -7.10
CA LYS A 39 -8.05 10.00 -7.62
C LYS A 39 -7.41 9.73 -8.98
N ASP A 40 -7.79 10.52 -9.98
CA ASP A 40 -7.17 10.50 -11.31
C ASP A 40 -6.06 11.54 -11.42
N VAL A 41 -4.83 11.06 -11.55
CA VAL A 41 -3.62 11.90 -11.66
C VAL A 41 -3.15 11.90 -13.12
N ALA A 42 -2.89 13.07 -13.69
CA ALA A 42 -2.40 13.15 -15.06
C ALA A 42 -0.96 12.62 -15.16
N THR A 43 -0.67 11.80 -16.17
CA THR A 43 0.68 11.30 -16.46
C THR A 43 1.26 11.97 -17.71
N LYS A 44 2.59 11.96 -17.81
CA LYS A 44 3.35 12.53 -18.94
C LYS A 44 4.00 11.44 -19.79
N ALA A 45 4.33 10.30 -19.20
CA ALA A 45 4.85 9.13 -19.88
C ALA A 45 3.75 8.51 -20.75
N GLY A 46 3.62 9.01 -21.98
CA GLY A 46 2.80 8.39 -23.00
C GLY A 46 3.46 7.07 -23.43
N GLY A 47 2.92 5.95 -22.98
CA GLY A 47 3.25 4.66 -23.58
C GLY A 47 2.66 4.55 -24.99
N PRO A 48 3.27 3.79 -25.92
CA PRO A 48 2.66 3.43 -27.21
C PRO A 48 1.50 2.43 -27.05
N GLY A 49 0.79 2.47 -25.91
CA GLY A 49 -0.46 1.76 -25.73
C GLY A 49 -1.42 2.30 -26.77
N THR A 50 -1.89 1.41 -27.64
CA THR A 50 -2.98 1.73 -28.55
C THR A 50 -4.06 2.43 -27.76
N ILE A 51 -4.38 3.67 -28.17
CA ILE A 51 -5.55 4.45 -27.76
C ILE A 51 -6.64 3.49 -27.31
N ARG A 52 -7.18 3.66 -26.09
CA ARG A 52 -8.37 2.93 -25.60
C ARG A 52 -9.29 2.69 -26.79
N LYS A 53 -9.40 1.45 -27.27
CA LYS A 53 -10.42 1.15 -28.27
C LYS A 53 -11.73 1.42 -27.56
N ALA A 54 -12.46 2.43 -28.04
CA ALA A 54 -13.77 2.76 -27.53
C ALA A 54 -14.61 1.46 -27.54
N ASP A 55 -15.26 1.20 -26.41
CA ASP A 55 -16.32 0.22 -26.36
C ASP A 55 -17.39 0.65 -27.38
N PRO A 56 -17.71 -0.16 -28.41
CA PRO A 56 -18.72 0.21 -29.40
C PRO A 56 -20.13 0.37 -28.81
N SER A 57 -20.34 0.01 -27.53
CA SER A 57 -21.59 0.22 -26.81
C SER A 57 -21.73 1.59 -26.12
N SER A 58 -20.66 2.39 -26.01
CA SER A 58 -20.72 3.71 -25.36
C SER A 58 -20.98 4.84 -26.36
N LEU A 59 -22.26 5.15 -26.58
CA LEU A 59 -22.71 6.36 -27.28
C LEU A 59 -22.47 7.60 -26.39
N ALA A 60 -21.24 8.12 -26.34
CA ALA A 60 -20.98 9.46 -25.83
C ALA A 60 -19.69 10.09 -26.40
N SER A 61 -19.93 11.14 -27.19
CA SER A 61 -19.06 12.27 -27.54
C SER A 61 -17.71 12.01 -28.22
N THR A 62 -17.64 12.48 -29.46
CA THR A 62 -16.45 13.00 -30.13
C THR A 62 -15.73 14.03 -29.24
N ALA A 63 -14.61 13.66 -28.64
CA ALA A 63 -13.68 14.60 -28.01
C ALA A 63 -12.24 14.07 -28.08
N ASP A 64 -11.42 14.77 -28.85
CA ASP A 64 -9.96 14.88 -28.80
C ASP A 64 -9.11 13.59 -28.64
N HIS A 65 -8.38 13.23 -29.70
CA HIS A 65 -7.38 12.15 -29.74
C HIS A 65 -6.09 12.43 -28.93
N ARG A 66 -6.17 13.27 -27.89
CA ARG A 66 -5.09 13.61 -26.95
C ARG A 66 -5.48 13.27 -25.50
N LEU A 67 -5.99 12.07 -25.28
CA LEU A 67 -6.18 11.56 -23.92
C LEU A 67 -4.80 11.38 -23.27
N SER A 68 -4.37 12.38 -22.49
CA SER A 68 -3.34 12.17 -21.47
C SER A 68 -3.82 10.99 -20.63
N THR A 69 -3.05 9.91 -20.60
CA THR A 69 -3.35 8.78 -19.74
C THR A 69 -3.38 9.29 -18.30
N ARG A 70 -4.44 8.99 -17.56
CA ARG A 70 -4.56 9.38 -16.15
C ARG A 70 -4.38 8.13 -15.33
N GLN A 71 -3.46 8.16 -14.38
CA GLN A 71 -3.27 7.10 -13.41
C GLN A 71 -4.42 7.16 -12.40
N GLY A 72 -5.12 6.04 -12.26
CA GLY A 72 -6.12 5.84 -11.22
C GLY A 72 -5.46 5.43 -9.92
N ILE A 73 -5.71 6.15 -8.83
CA ILE A 73 -5.20 5.82 -7.50
C ILE A 73 -6.36 5.62 -6.54
N PHE A 74 -6.53 4.40 -6.05
CA PHE A 74 -7.45 4.08 -4.97
C PHE A 74 -6.82 4.50 -3.64
N ILE A 75 -7.52 5.31 -2.85
CA ILE A 75 -7.04 5.81 -1.56
C ILE A 75 -7.85 5.17 -0.44
N PHE A 76 -7.16 4.54 0.51
CA PHE A 76 -7.74 4.02 1.75
C PHE A 76 -7.23 4.88 2.89
N HIS A 77 -8.07 5.82 3.33
CA HIS A 77 -7.68 6.86 4.26
C HIS A 77 -8.21 6.58 5.68
N PRO A 78 -7.34 6.33 6.68
CA PRO A 78 -7.77 6.21 8.07
C PRO A 78 -8.29 7.55 8.58
N SER A 79 -9.35 7.52 9.38
CA SER A 79 -9.93 8.68 10.02
C SER A 79 -10.32 8.32 11.45
N ILE A 80 -10.09 9.23 12.38
CA ILE A 80 -10.42 9.05 13.80
C ILE A 80 -11.48 10.08 14.15
N ALA A 81 -12.63 9.63 14.64
CA ALA A 81 -13.73 10.50 15.04
C ALA A 81 -13.26 11.48 16.12
N GLY A 82 -13.50 12.78 15.91
CA GLY A 82 -13.05 13.85 16.82
C GLY A 82 -11.63 14.37 16.57
N TYR A 83 -10.85 13.77 15.67
CA TYR A 83 -9.46 14.15 15.38
C TYR A 83 -9.26 14.45 13.88
N PRO A 84 -9.84 15.55 13.36
CA PRO A 84 -9.78 15.88 11.92
C PRO A 84 -8.38 16.24 11.41
N HIS A 85 -7.42 16.48 12.32
CA HIS A 85 -6.04 16.83 12.02
C HIS A 85 -5.05 15.71 12.38
N ALA A 86 -5.54 14.51 12.69
CA ALA A 86 -4.68 13.35 12.88
C ALA A 86 -3.82 13.14 11.63
N LYS A 87 -2.51 12.96 11.84
CA LYS A 87 -1.56 12.71 10.77
C LYS A 87 -1.15 11.25 10.76
N PHE A 88 -1.00 10.70 9.57
CA PHE A 88 -0.66 9.31 9.33
C PHE A 88 0.47 9.23 8.31
N PRO A 89 1.42 8.30 8.45
CA PRO A 89 2.32 7.95 7.36
C PRO A 89 1.55 7.44 6.13
N GLY A 90 2.14 7.63 4.95
CA GLY A 90 1.60 7.14 3.68
C GLY A 90 2.27 5.82 3.25
N VAL A 91 1.51 4.95 2.60
CA VAL A 91 2.02 3.70 2.01
C VAL A 91 1.50 3.55 0.59
N VAL A 92 2.38 3.35 -0.38
CA VAL A 92 1.96 2.94 -1.73
C VAL A 92 1.86 1.41 -1.78
N VAL A 93 0.72 0.87 -2.19
CA VAL A 93 0.48 -0.58 -2.34
C VAL A 93 0.33 -0.92 -3.82
N PHE A 94 1.33 -1.56 -4.39
CA PHE A 94 1.32 -1.98 -5.78
C PHE A 94 0.72 -3.38 -5.95
N SER A 95 -0.12 -3.53 -6.97
CA SER A 95 -0.80 -4.78 -7.27
C SER A 95 0.06 -5.77 -8.04
N GLU A 96 -0.41 -7.01 -8.07
CA GLU A 96 0.00 -8.01 -9.06
C GLU A 96 -0.38 -7.58 -10.49
N ILE A 97 -0.19 -8.46 -11.48
CA ILE A 97 -0.55 -8.23 -12.89
C ILE A 97 -2.06 -8.10 -13.15
N TYR A 98 -2.91 -8.09 -12.12
CA TYR A 98 -4.38 -8.07 -12.23
C TYR A 98 -5.00 -6.73 -11.82
N GLN A 99 -4.19 -5.68 -11.64
CA GLN A 99 -4.60 -4.40 -11.06
C GLN A 99 -5.14 -4.55 -9.63
N VAL A 100 -5.93 -3.58 -9.15
CA VAL A 100 -6.36 -3.47 -7.75
C VAL A 100 -7.56 -4.40 -7.45
N THR A 101 -7.27 -5.70 -7.37
CA THR A 101 -8.25 -6.76 -7.08
C THR A 101 -8.75 -6.77 -5.63
N GLY A 102 -9.78 -7.58 -5.35
CA GLY A 102 -10.32 -7.78 -4.00
C GLY A 102 -9.26 -8.06 -2.93
N PRO A 103 -8.33 -9.03 -3.14
CA PRO A 103 -7.19 -9.26 -2.25
C PRO A 103 -6.33 -8.02 -2.01
N VAL A 104 -5.98 -7.26 -3.05
CA VAL A 104 -5.17 -6.04 -2.93
C VAL A 104 -5.91 -4.98 -2.11
N GLN A 105 -7.20 -4.78 -2.35
CA GLN A 105 -8.01 -3.84 -1.57
C GLN A 105 -8.14 -4.28 -0.11
N ARG A 106 -8.31 -5.58 0.18
CA ARG A 106 -8.33 -6.10 1.56
C ARG A 106 -7.00 -5.85 2.25
N PHE A 107 -5.88 -6.09 1.57
CA PHE A 107 -4.54 -5.81 2.09
C PHE A 107 -4.35 -4.31 2.37
N ALA A 108 -4.76 -3.45 1.44
CA ALA A 108 -4.74 -2.00 1.63
C ALA A 108 -5.61 -1.54 2.81
N ARG A 109 -6.81 -2.12 2.99
CA ARG A 109 -7.66 -1.85 4.17
C ARG A 109 -7.00 -2.32 5.47
N GLN A 110 -6.34 -3.48 5.48
CA GLN A 110 -5.62 -3.97 6.66
C GLN A 110 -4.50 -2.99 7.05
N ILE A 111 -3.70 -2.53 6.09
CA ILE A 111 -2.67 -1.52 6.33
C ILE A 111 -3.32 -0.21 6.80
N ALA A 112 -4.38 0.26 6.15
CA ALA A 112 -5.06 1.49 6.56
C ALA A 112 -5.65 1.41 7.98
N GLY A 113 -6.19 0.25 8.36
CA GLY A 113 -6.68 -0.03 9.70
C GLY A 113 -5.59 -0.01 10.78
N GLN A 114 -4.31 -0.11 10.39
CA GLN A 114 -3.16 0.06 11.28
C GLN A 114 -2.70 1.52 11.36
N GLY A 115 -3.42 2.49 10.77
CA GLY A 115 -3.10 3.92 10.87
C GLY A 115 -2.11 4.41 9.83
N TYR A 116 -2.24 3.94 8.59
CA TYR A 116 -1.48 4.41 7.42
C TYR A 116 -2.44 4.91 6.33
N ILE A 117 -2.15 6.00 5.63
CA ILE A 117 -2.91 6.36 4.42
C ILE A 117 -2.37 5.51 3.27
N VAL A 118 -3.22 4.71 2.64
CA VAL A 118 -2.78 3.83 1.55
C VAL A 118 -3.18 4.40 0.20
N ALA A 119 -2.23 4.44 -0.74
CA ALA A 119 -2.47 4.67 -2.16
C ALA A 119 -2.21 3.39 -2.95
N ALA A 120 -3.21 2.86 -3.63
CA ALA A 120 -3.08 1.70 -4.51
C ALA A 120 -3.32 2.13 -5.97
N PRO A 121 -2.26 2.37 -6.76
CA PRO A 121 -2.39 2.78 -8.15
C PRO A 121 -2.76 1.61 -9.08
N SER A 122 -3.55 1.89 -10.12
CA SER A 122 -3.72 0.97 -11.26
C SER A 122 -2.48 1.00 -12.16
N SER A 123 -2.00 -0.18 -12.57
CA SER A 123 -0.72 -0.30 -13.27
C SER A 123 -0.79 -0.14 -14.79
N TYR A 124 -1.98 -0.32 -15.40
CA TYR A 124 -2.13 -0.43 -16.86
C TYR A 124 -3.04 0.63 -17.45
N HIS A 125 -3.03 1.83 -16.88
CA HIS A 125 -3.90 2.93 -17.27
C HIS A 125 -3.64 3.43 -18.71
N GLU A 126 -2.53 3.05 -19.33
CA GLU A 126 -2.25 3.24 -20.77
C GLU A 126 -2.95 2.23 -21.69
N PHE A 127 -3.38 1.08 -21.16
CA PHE A 127 -3.94 -0.04 -21.93
C PHE A 127 -5.42 -0.28 -21.62
N THR A 128 -5.83 -0.06 -20.37
CA THR A 128 -7.17 -0.37 -19.87
C THR A 128 -7.62 0.61 -18.76
N GLY A 129 -8.88 0.50 -18.34
CA GLY A 129 -9.42 1.21 -17.18
C GLY A 129 -8.87 0.68 -15.84
N PRO A 130 -9.21 1.30 -14.70
CA PRO A 130 -8.69 0.90 -13.39
C PRO A 130 -9.29 -0.40 -12.82
N GLU A 131 -10.25 -1.01 -13.52
CA GLU A 131 -10.99 -2.19 -13.06
C GLU A 131 -10.07 -3.42 -12.95
N PRO A 132 -10.27 -4.28 -11.94
CA PRO A 132 -9.45 -5.48 -11.77
C PRO A 132 -9.59 -6.43 -12.98
N LEU A 133 -8.47 -7.02 -13.41
CA LEU A 133 -8.49 -8.10 -14.38
C LEU A 133 -8.94 -9.40 -13.71
N ALA A 134 -9.65 -10.23 -14.46
CA ALA A 134 -10.08 -11.53 -13.99
C ALA A 134 -8.86 -12.47 -13.75
N TYR A 135 -8.98 -13.34 -12.76
CA TYR A 135 -8.01 -14.42 -12.49
C TYR A 135 -8.24 -15.61 -13.43
N ASP A 136 -8.27 -15.35 -14.73
CA ASP A 136 -8.46 -16.33 -15.80
C ASP A 136 -7.30 -16.29 -16.81
N GLY A 137 -7.39 -17.11 -17.86
CA GLY A 137 -6.39 -17.12 -18.94
C GLY A 137 -6.23 -15.74 -19.58
N PRO A 138 -7.29 -15.15 -20.15
CA PRO A 138 -7.23 -13.84 -20.80
C PRO A 138 -6.67 -12.71 -19.92
N GLY A 139 -7.11 -12.60 -18.66
CA GLY A 139 -6.60 -11.59 -17.74
C GLY A 139 -5.13 -11.82 -17.36
N THR A 140 -4.71 -13.08 -17.24
CA THR A 140 -3.31 -13.45 -17.02
C THR A 140 -2.43 -13.12 -18.22
N ASP A 141 -2.91 -13.39 -19.44
CA ASP A 141 -2.18 -13.12 -20.68
C ASP A 141 -2.02 -11.61 -20.88
N ALA A 142 -3.10 -10.84 -20.74
CA ALA A 142 -3.07 -9.39 -20.84
C ALA A 142 -2.15 -8.75 -19.79
N GLY A 143 -2.26 -9.18 -18.53
CA GLY A 143 -1.39 -8.69 -17.45
C GLY A 143 0.09 -8.99 -17.70
N ASN A 144 0.44 -10.17 -18.21
CA ASN A 144 1.82 -10.51 -18.56
C ASN A 144 2.33 -9.75 -19.78
N GLU A 145 1.49 -9.52 -20.79
CA GLU A 145 1.82 -8.73 -21.96
C GLU A 145 2.08 -7.27 -21.58
N TRP A 146 1.18 -6.64 -20.82
CA TRP A 146 1.29 -5.24 -20.42
C TRP A 146 2.47 -4.99 -19.48
N LYS A 147 2.78 -5.94 -18.58
CA LYS A 147 3.98 -5.90 -17.73
C LYS A 147 5.27 -5.62 -18.51
N ILE A 148 5.40 -6.21 -19.71
CA ILE A 148 6.62 -6.16 -20.53
C ILE A 148 6.51 -5.20 -21.71
N THR A 149 5.35 -4.59 -21.96
CA THR A 149 5.14 -3.62 -23.05
C THR A 149 4.99 -2.19 -22.55
N LYS A 150 4.57 -1.99 -21.29
CA LYS A 150 4.61 -0.69 -20.62
C LYS A 150 6.04 -0.16 -20.52
N LEU A 151 6.22 1.14 -20.70
CA LEU A 151 7.54 1.75 -20.57
C LEU A 151 7.99 1.69 -19.11
N LEU A 152 9.27 1.38 -18.86
CA LEU A 152 9.83 1.39 -17.51
C LEU A 152 9.68 2.77 -16.85
N SER A 153 9.92 3.84 -17.61
CA SER A 153 9.74 5.22 -17.15
C SER A 153 8.30 5.56 -16.77
N ALA A 154 7.31 4.86 -17.33
CA ALA A 154 5.92 5.06 -16.94
C ALA A 154 5.60 4.38 -15.60
N TYR A 155 6.23 3.24 -15.30
CA TYR A 155 6.17 2.67 -13.94
C TYR A 155 6.83 3.58 -12.90
N ASP A 156 7.96 4.21 -13.25
CA ASP A 156 8.66 5.13 -12.36
C ASP A 156 7.83 6.40 -12.10
N GLU A 157 7.24 6.99 -13.14
CA GLU A 157 6.32 8.12 -13.00
C GLU A 157 5.10 7.75 -12.14
N ASP A 158 4.52 6.57 -12.36
CA ASP A 158 3.39 6.06 -11.58
C ASP A 158 3.70 5.95 -10.09
N ALA A 159 4.91 5.51 -9.74
CA ALA A 159 5.38 5.47 -8.36
C ALA A 159 5.55 6.89 -7.79
N GLU A 160 6.22 7.78 -8.54
CA GLU A 160 6.46 9.17 -8.15
C GLU A 160 5.15 9.94 -7.89
N LEU A 161 4.14 9.76 -8.76
CA LEU A 161 2.83 10.39 -8.65
C LEU A 161 2.03 9.85 -7.47
N SER A 162 2.18 8.56 -7.15
CA SER A 162 1.57 7.95 -5.97
C SER A 162 2.16 8.49 -4.67
N VAL A 163 3.50 8.58 -4.59
CA VAL A 163 4.22 9.21 -3.46
C VAL A 163 3.81 10.68 -3.31
N SER A 164 3.81 11.43 -4.42
CA SER A 164 3.44 12.86 -4.42
C SER A 164 1.97 13.07 -4.03
N THR A 165 1.08 12.16 -4.43
CA THR A 165 -0.34 12.18 -4.02
C THR A 165 -0.48 12.03 -2.52
N LEU A 166 0.23 11.08 -1.90
CA LEU A 166 0.21 10.89 -0.45
C LEU A 166 0.77 12.12 0.27
N LEU A 167 1.92 12.63 -0.15
CA LEU A 167 2.55 13.81 0.44
C LEU A 167 1.72 15.10 0.31
N SER A 168 0.86 15.20 -0.71
CA SER A 168 -0.03 16.36 -0.88
C SER A 168 -1.18 16.42 0.14
N LEU A 169 -1.45 15.34 0.87
CA LEU A 169 -2.52 15.30 1.85
C LEU A 169 -2.06 16.01 3.14
N LYS A 170 -2.88 16.94 3.64
CA LYS A 170 -2.61 17.64 4.92
C LYS A 170 -2.53 16.71 6.13
N THR A 171 -3.16 15.54 6.01
CA THR A 171 -3.18 14.43 6.98
C THR A 171 -2.00 13.48 6.81
N CYS A 172 -1.13 13.67 5.82
CA CYS A 172 0.11 12.91 5.73
C CYS A 172 1.13 13.43 6.75
N SER A 173 1.84 12.52 7.42
CA SER A 173 2.93 12.88 8.34
C SER A 173 4.21 13.31 7.61
N GLY A 174 4.27 13.13 6.29
CA GLY A 174 5.47 13.32 5.48
C GLY A 174 6.35 12.08 5.36
N LYS A 175 6.02 10.99 6.08
CA LYS A 175 6.74 9.71 6.02
C LYS A 175 6.05 8.75 5.07
N ILE A 176 6.80 8.17 4.14
CA ILE A 176 6.27 7.32 3.07
C ILE A 176 6.97 5.96 3.07
N GLY A 177 6.18 4.90 2.94
CA GLY A 177 6.66 3.56 2.60
C GLY A 177 6.02 3.03 1.33
N ALA A 178 6.51 1.86 0.87
CA ALA A 178 5.95 1.16 -0.28
C ALA A 178 5.84 -0.34 -0.01
N THR A 179 4.85 -1.00 -0.61
CA THR A 179 4.74 -2.46 -0.55
C THR A 179 4.04 -2.98 -1.79
N GLY A 180 4.20 -4.27 -2.08
CA GLY A 180 3.42 -4.91 -3.14
C GLY A 180 3.79 -6.38 -3.34
N MET A 181 3.02 -7.04 -4.21
CA MET A 181 3.09 -8.48 -4.44
C MET A 181 3.35 -8.81 -5.91
N CYS A 182 4.21 -9.80 -6.20
CA CYS A 182 4.54 -10.22 -7.57
C CYS A 182 5.15 -9.04 -8.36
N LEU A 183 4.50 -8.61 -9.44
CA LEU A 183 4.80 -7.35 -10.14
C LEU A 183 4.88 -6.19 -9.14
N GLY A 184 3.90 -6.09 -8.24
CA GLY A 184 3.87 -5.05 -7.22
C GLY A 184 5.05 -5.11 -6.25
N GLY A 185 5.66 -6.28 -6.03
CA GLY A 185 6.88 -6.40 -5.25
C GLY A 185 8.06 -5.73 -5.96
N HIS A 186 8.16 -5.90 -7.28
CA HIS A 186 9.14 -5.21 -8.12
C HIS A 186 8.86 -3.71 -8.17
N LEU A 187 7.60 -3.29 -8.32
CA LEU A 187 7.23 -1.88 -8.31
C LEU A 187 7.47 -1.22 -6.95
N ALA A 188 7.29 -1.93 -5.84
CA ALA A 188 7.66 -1.43 -4.51
C ALA A 188 9.17 -1.25 -4.35
N TYR A 189 9.98 -2.17 -4.90
CA TYR A 189 11.44 -2.03 -4.96
C TYR A 189 11.82 -0.78 -5.78
N ARG A 190 11.19 -0.57 -6.94
CA ARG A 190 11.45 0.61 -7.77
C ARG A 190 10.97 1.90 -7.13
N CYS A 191 9.85 1.87 -6.42
CA CYS A 191 9.35 3.00 -5.63
C CYS A 191 10.38 3.42 -4.55
N ALA A 192 11.12 2.48 -3.98
CA ALA A 192 12.20 2.76 -3.02
C ALA A 192 13.42 3.51 -3.60
N LEU A 193 13.50 3.65 -4.93
CA LEU A 193 14.49 4.50 -5.60
C LEU A 193 14.19 6.01 -5.39
N ASP A 194 12.93 6.35 -5.11
CA ASP A 194 12.53 7.69 -4.70
C ASP A 194 13.04 7.95 -3.27
N GLN A 195 13.87 8.98 -3.11
CA GLN A 195 14.50 9.34 -1.84
C GLN A 195 13.51 9.70 -0.73
N ARG A 196 12.24 9.95 -1.08
CA ARG A 196 11.15 10.23 -0.13
C ARG A 196 10.62 8.95 0.54
N VAL A 197 10.90 7.77 -0.02
CA VAL A 197 10.45 6.47 0.51
C VAL A 197 11.46 5.96 1.54
N GLN A 198 11.01 5.80 2.78
CA GLN A 198 11.87 5.47 3.93
C GLN A 198 11.94 3.97 4.24
N ALA A 199 10.99 3.20 3.71
CA ALA A 199 10.97 1.74 3.81
C ALA A 199 10.15 1.11 2.69
N ALA A 200 10.52 -0.08 2.22
CA ALA A 200 9.70 -0.86 1.32
C ALA A 200 9.66 -2.36 1.64
N VAL A 201 8.50 -2.99 1.46
CA VAL A 201 8.27 -4.42 1.69
C VAL A 201 7.87 -5.10 0.37
N CYS A 202 8.72 -5.98 -0.12
CA CYS A 202 8.62 -6.59 -1.43
C CYS A 202 8.23 -8.07 -1.29
N PHE A 203 6.97 -8.41 -1.58
CA PHE A 203 6.50 -9.80 -1.55
C PHE A 203 6.72 -10.46 -2.92
N PHE A 204 7.56 -11.49 -2.95
CA PHE A 204 7.90 -12.32 -4.12
C PHE A 204 8.05 -11.49 -5.39
N ALA A 205 8.92 -10.47 -5.29
CA ALA A 205 9.18 -9.51 -6.36
C ALA A 205 9.75 -10.22 -7.59
N THR A 206 8.91 -10.41 -8.59
CA THR A 206 9.29 -11.10 -9.83
C THR A 206 10.17 -10.19 -10.68
N ASP A 207 10.84 -10.78 -11.67
CA ASP A 207 11.52 -10.04 -12.76
C ASP A 207 12.74 -9.16 -12.36
N ILE A 208 12.98 -8.87 -11.08
CA ILE A 208 14.18 -8.10 -10.64
C ILE A 208 15.47 -8.76 -11.11
N HIS A 209 15.60 -10.07 -10.88
CA HIS A 209 16.79 -10.86 -11.21
C HIS A 209 16.99 -11.09 -12.71
N SER A 210 15.91 -10.98 -13.51
CA SER A 210 15.92 -11.22 -14.95
C SER A 210 15.84 -9.95 -15.78
N HIS A 211 15.79 -8.78 -15.14
CA HIS A 211 15.72 -7.46 -15.79
C HIS A 211 14.53 -7.30 -16.75
N SER A 212 13.46 -8.08 -16.56
CA SER A 212 12.42 -8.26 -17.56
C SER A 212 11.23 -7.32 -17.41
N LEU A 213 11.25 -6.37 -16.47
CA LEU A 213 10.16 -5.41 -16.32
C LEU A 213 10.18 -4.37 -17.45
N GLY A 214 9.00 -4.10 -18.00
CA GLY A 214 8.80 -3.05 -18.98
C GLY A 214 9.36 -3.34 -20.37
N LYS A 215 9.09 -2.40 -21.28
CA LYS A 215 9.42 -2.48 -22.70
C LYS A 215 10.92 -2.68 -22.91
N GLY A 216 11.24 -3.71 -23.67
CA GLY A 216 12.62 -4.08 -23.99
C GLY A 216 13.24 -5.07 -23.02
N LYS A 217 12.62 -5.35 -21.85
CA LYS A 217 13.11 -6.32 -20.87
C LYS A 217 14.58 -6.08 -20.49
N GLN A 218 14.89 -4.83 -20.17
CA GLN A 218 16.23 -4.38 -19.77
C GLN A 218 16.12 -3.37 -18.62
N ASP A 219 15.32 -3.69 -17.59
CA ASP A 219 15.18 -2.78 -16.46
C ASP A 219 16.46 -2.68 -15.63
N ASP A 220 16.63 -1.52 -15.01
CA ASP A 220 17.83 -1.12 -14.28
C ASP A 220 17.70 -1.28 -12.76
N SER A 221 16.74 -2.08 -12.27
CA SER A 221 16.42 -2.13 -10.83
C SER A 221 17.62 -2.55 -9.97
N LEU A 222 18.33 -3.61 -10.35
CA LEU A 222 19.54 -4.03 -9.64
C LEU A 222 20.73 -3.08 -9.85
N LEU A 223 20.84 -2.47 -11.03
CA LEU A 223 21.89 -1.48 -11.32
C LEU A 223 21.75 -0.23 -10.44
N ARG A 224 20.51 0.12 -10.06
CA ARG A 224 20.17 1.26 -9.24
C ARG A 224 20.00 0.93 -7.75
N ALA A 225 20.38 -0.27 -7.30
CA ALA A 225 20.26 -0.67 -5.89
C ALA A 225 20.86 0.36 -4.91
N LYS A 226 22.03 0.93 -5.23
CA LYS A 226 22.71 1.95 -4.42
C LYS A 226 21.94 3.28 -4.26
N ASP A 227 20.96 3.52 -5.12
CA ASP A 227 20.12 4.71 -5.08
C ASP A 227 19.08 4.60 -3.95
N ILE A 228 18.77 3.38 -3.49
CA ILE A 228 17.81 3.13 -2.40
C ILE A 228 18.40 3.64 -1.08
N LYS A 229 17.67 4.54 -0.41
CA LYS A 229 18.02 5.04 0.94
C LYS A 229 17.07 4.56 2.04
N GLY A 230 15.92 4.03 1.65
CA GLY A 230 14.98 3.40 2.57
C GLY A 230 15.41 1.97 2.91
N GLU A 231 14.90 1.47 4.03
CA GLU A 231 15.11 0.08 4.44
C GLU A 231 14.23 -0.87 3.62
N LEU A 232 14.79 -1.99 3.13
CA LEU A 232 14.04 -2.99 2.38
C LEU A 232 13.72 -4.23 3.22
N VAL A 233 12.56 -4.83 2.99
CA VAL A 233 12.24 -6.19 3.43
C VAL A 233 11.80 -6.98 2.21
N LEU A 234 12.59 -7.98 1.80
CA LEU A 234 12.24 -8.86 0.69
C LEU A 234 11.79 -10.21 1.21
N ILE A 235 10.60 -10.66 0.78
CA ILE A 235 9.97 -11.88 1.26
C ILE A 235 9.69 -12.79 0.07
N PHE A 236 10.35 -13.94 -0.01
CA PHE A 236 10.20 -14.91 -1.08
C PHE A 236 9.66 -16.24 -0.59
N GLY A 237 8.93 -16.97 -1.44
CA GLY A 237 8.64 -18.38 -1.21
C GLY A 237 9.79 -19.25 -1.71
N LYS A 238 10.22 -20.25 -0.93
CA LYS A 238 11.32 -21.14 -1.34
C LYS A 238 10.96 -22.04 -2.53
N SER A 239 9.67 -22.30 -2.71
CA SER A 239 9.10 -23.10 -3.81
C SER A 239 8.55 -22.22 -4.95
N ASP A 240 8.94 -20.93 -5.00
CA ASP A 240 8.55 -20.01 -6.08
C ASP A 240 9.48 -20.14 -7.29
N ASN A 241 8.95 -20.65 -8.40
CA ASN A 241 9.71 -20.81 -9.64
C ASN A 241 9.82 -19.52 -10.48
N HIS A 242 9.09 -18.46 -10.13
CA HIS A 242 9.22 -17.17 -10.80
C HIS A 242 10.47 -16.40 -10.35
N VAL A 243 11.02 -16.74 -9.18
CA VAL A 243 12.28 -16.21 -8.68
C VAL A 243 13.11 -17.39 -8.15
N PRO A 244 13.81 -18.11 -9.04
CA PRO A 244 14.54 -19.31 -8.67
C PRO A 244 15.67 -19.00 -7.68
N PRO A 245 16.26 -20.00 -7.00
CA PRO A 245 17.30 -19.79 -5.99
C PRO A 245 18.44 -18.85 -6.44
N GLU A 246 18.96 -19.05 -7.65
CA GLU A 246 20.00 -18.22 -8.24
C GLU A 246 19.57 -16.77 -8.45
N GLY A 247 18.29 -16.53 -8.75
CA GLY A 247 17.71 -15.20 -8.86
C GLY A 247 17.64 -14.50 -7.50
N ARG A 248 17.24 -15.24 -6.45
CA ARG A 248 17.21 -14.73 -5.07
C ARG A 248 18.62 -14.44 -4.54
N ASP A 249 19.58 -15.29 -4.87
CA ASP A 249 21.00 -15.09 -4.53
C ASP A 249 21.60 -13.87 -5.24
N LEU A 250 21.24 -13.65 -6.51
CA LEU A 250 21.65 -12.47 -7.26
C LEU A 250 21.11 -11.18 -6.61
N ILE A 251 19.82 -11.16 -6.27
CA ILE A 251 19.21 -10.00 -5.59
C ILE A 251 19.91 -9.73 -4.26
N ARG A 252 20.03 -10.75 -3.41
CA ARG A 252 20.64 -10.64 -2.07
C ARG A 252 22.09 -10.17 -2.15
N SER A 253 22.90 -10.78 -3.02
CA SER A 253 24.31 -10.40 -3.16
C SER A 253 24.51 -9.00 -3.75
N THR A 254 23.61 -8.57 -4.64
CA THR A 254 23.63 -7.20 -5.20
C THR A 254 23.32 -6.16 -4.13
N LEU A 255 22.30 -6.40 -3.30
CA LEU A 255 21.94 -5.50 -2.21
C LEU A 255 23.06 -5.36 -1.16
N HIS A 256 23.70 -6.48 -0.80
CA HIS A 256 24.89 -6.44 0.07
C HIS A 256 26.03 -5.60 -0.54
N LYS A 257 26.37 -5.84 -1.82
CA LYS A 257 27.44 -5.08 -2.50
C LYS A 257 27.12 -3.59 -2.64
N ALA A 258 25.83 -3.25 -2.75
CA ALA A 258 25.36 -1.88 -2.84
C ALA A 258 25.30 -1.18 -1.48
N GLY A 259 25.50 -1.90 -0.36
CA GLY A 259 25.39 -1.35 0.99
C GLY A 259 23.98 -0.92 1.36
N VAL A 260 22.96 -1.58 0.80
CA VAL A 260 21.55 -1.30 1.12
C VAL A 260 21.21 -1.93 2.47
N ASP A 261 20.44 -1.24 3.30
CA ASP A 261 19.86 -1.82 4.51
C ASP A 261 18.67 -2.70 4.15
N PHE A 262 18.78 -4.01 4.35
CA PHE A 262 17.67 -4.91 4.05
C PHE A 262 17.56 -6.14 4.95
N SER A 263 16.33 -6.60 5.11
CA SER A 263 15.99 -7.94 5.58
C SER A 263 15.60 -8.82 4.39
N PHE A 264 15.96 -10.11 4.44
CA PHE A 264 15.67 -11.07 3.39
C PHE A 264 15.11 -12.35 4.01
N TYR A 265 13.85 -12.67 3.72
CA TYR A 265 13.17 -13.82 4.29
C TYR A 265 12.69 -14.78 3.21
N GLU A 266 13.00 -16.07 3.37
CA GLU A 266 12.59 -17.13 2.46
C GLU A 266 11.70 -18.14 3.19
N VAL A 267 10.42 -18.17 2.85
CA VAL A 267 9.45 -19.05 3.50
C VAL A 267 9.59 -20.46 2.94
N PHE A 268 9.92 -21.42 3.80
CA PHE A 268 9.95 -22.83 3.43
C PHE A 268 8.59 -23.31 2.91
N GLY A 269 8.59 -24.03 1.78
CA GLY A 269 7.38 -24.63 1.20
C GLY A 269 6.46 -23.66 0.44
N ALA A 270 6.52 -22.36 0.70
CA ALA A 270 5.64 -21.38 0.06
C ALA A 270 5.93 -21.25 -1.44
N GLN A 271 4.85 -21.25 -2.23
CA GLN A 271 4.86 -21.02 -3.68
C GLN A 271 4.54 -19.57 -4.02
N HIS A 272 4.63 -19.20 -5.29
CA HIS A 272 4.20 -17.88 -5.76
C HIS A 272 2.77 -17.51 -5.35
N ALA A 273 2.56 -16.26 -4.93
CA ALA A 273 1.27 -15.73 -4.47
C ALA A 273 0.72 -16.40 -3.18
N PHE A 274 1.59 -16.88 -2.29
CA PHE A 274 1.19 -17.54 -1.03
C PHE A 274 0.42 -16.64 -0.05
N ILE A 275 0.44 -15.31 -0.22
CA ILE A 275 -0.36 -14.37 0.60
C ILE A 275 -1.70 -13.99 -0.01
N ARG A 276 -1.99 -14.45 -1.24
CA ARG A 276 -3.22 -14.11 -1.93
C ARG A 276 -4.36 -15.00 -1.43
N ASP A 277 -5.31 -14.40 -0.73
CA ASP A 277 -6.44 -15.09 -0.08
C ASP A 277 -7.59 -15.46 -1.02
N GLU A 278 -7.49 -15.12 -2.31
CA GLU A 278 -8.50 -15.41 -3.33
C GLU A 278 -7.86 -15.94 -4.61
N LEU A 279 -8.45 -17.00 -5.20
CA LEU A 279 -8.04 -17.54 -6.51
C LEU A 279 -6.51 -17.77 -6.63
N SER A 280 -5.89 -18.24 -5.54
CA SER A 280 -4.45 -18.51 -5.44
C SER A 280 -4.04 -19.92 -5.88
N LYS A 281 -4.98 -20.70 -6.43
CA LYS A 281 -4.76 -22.10 -6.85
C LYS A 281 -4.24 -22.99 -5.71
N GLY A 282 -4.78 -22.80 -4.51
CA GLY A 282 -4.43 -23.59 -3.31
C GLY A 282 -3.11 -23.22 -2.65
N ARG A 283 -2.54 -22.05 -2.98
CA ARG A 283 -1.23 -21.60 -2.46
C ARG A 283 -1.33 -20.71 -1.22
N TYR A 284 -2.51 -20.20 -0.92
CA TYR A 284 -2.73 -19.30 0.22
C TYR A 284 -2.36 -19.98 1.54
N ASP A 285 -1.47 -19.37 2.29
CA ASP A 285 -1.14 -19.77 3.66
C ASP A 285 -1.45 -18.61 4.62
N PRO A 286 -2.56 -18.69 5.39
CA PRO A 286 -2.96 -17.60 6.29
C PRO A 286 -1.98 -17.39 7.46
N ALA A 287 -1.34 -18.45 7.96
CA ALA A 287 -0.42 -18.37 9.09
C ALA A 287 0.87 -17.67 8.68
N VAL A 288 1.44 -18.08 7.54
CA VAL A 288 2.59 -17.39 6.94
C VAL A 288 2.22 -15.96 6.56
N THR A 289 1.05 -15.73 5.96
CA THR A 289 0.59 -14.38 5.59
C THR A 289 0.58 -13.46 6.80
N LYS A 290 0.08 -13.94 7.95
CA LYS A 290 0.12 -13.19 9.22
C LYS A 290 1.54 -12.82 9.62
N VAL A 291 2.48 -13.78 9.59
CA VAL A 291 3.89 -13.52 9.94
C VAL A 291 4.50 -12.46 9.01
N CYS A 292 4.30 -12.59 7.70
CA CYS A 292 4.83 -11.63 6.74
C CYS A 292 4.17 -10.25 6.87
N PHE A 293 2.91 -10.18 7.29
CA PHE A 293 2.24 -8.92 7.59
C PHE A 293 2.82 -8.26 8.85
N GLU A 294 3.15 -9.03 9.89
CA GLU A 294 3.83 -8.49 11.08
C GLU A 294 5.22 -7.93 10.72
N MET A 295 5.97 -8.56 9.80
CA MET A 295 7.23 -8.00 9.29
C MET A 295 7.03 -6.65 8.61
N LEU A 296 5.94 -6.48 7.86
CA LEU A 296 5.57 -5.20 7.26
C LEU A 296 5.26 -4.15 8.34
N LEU A 297 4.48 -4.52 9.35
CA LEU A 297 4.12 -3.60 10.42
C LEU A 297 5.33 -3.21 11.28
N GLU A 298 6.26 -4.12 11.50
CA GLU A 298 7.51 -3.87 12.23
C GLU A 298 8.28 -2.74 11.55
N VAL A 299 8.70 -2.93 10.29
CA VAL A 299 9.54 -1.96 9.59
C VAL A 299 8.80 -0.64 9.39
N PHE A 300 7.51 -0.66 9.06
CA PHE A 300 6.74 0.58 8.89
C PHE A 300 6.48 1.31 10.21
N SER A 301 6.34 0.60 11.33
CA SER A 301 6.24 1.24 12.63
C SER A 301 7.54 1.98 12.96
N ARG A 302 8.68 1.27 12.85
CA ARG A 302 9.99 1.81 13.19
C ARG A 302 10.44 2.93 12.27
N ARG A 303 10.19 2.81 10.96
CA ARG A 303 10.62 3.80 9.96
C ARG A 303 9.62 4.91 9.72
N LEU A 304 8.31 4.65 9.81
CA LEU A 304 7.29 5.61 9.37
C LEU A 304 6.44 6.18 10.50
N LYS A 305 6.27 5.49 11.63
CA LYS A 305 5.47 6.00 12.75
C LYS A 305 6.31 6.69 13.81
N LEU A 306 7.42 6.06 14.22
CA LEU A 306 8.27 6.61 15.27
C LEU A 306 8.93 7.91 14.80
N ASP A 307 8.87 8.94 15.63
CA ASP A 307 9.69 10.14 15.47
C ASP A 307 11.02 9.91 16.17
N LEU A 308 12.06 9.62 15.38
CA LEU A 308 13.40 9.33 15.88
C LEU A 308 14.23 10.60 16.09
N GLY A 309 13.72 11.77 15.68
CA GLY A 309 14.53 13.00 15.62
C GLY A 309 15.63 12.93 14.56
N ALA A 310 16.61 13.85 14.66
CA ALA A 310 17.77 13.83 13.78
C ALA A 310 18.73 12.70 14.19
N PRO A 311 19.32 11.95 13.23
CA PRO A 311 20.36 10.99 13.55
C PRO A 311 21.56 11.72 14.17
N SER A 312 22.21 11.11 15.17
CA SER A 312 23.43 11.66 15.78
C SER A 312 24.60 11.73 14.79
N GLY A 313 24.57 10.91 13.74
CA GLY A 313 25.66 10.77 12.77
C GLY A 313 26.85 9.97 13.32
N GLU A 314 26.71 9.42 14.53
CA GLU A 314 27.70 8.52 15.12
C GLU A 314 27.52 7.11 14.54
N ASP A 315 28.61 6.53 14.07
CA ASP A 315 28.61 5.13 13.67
C ASP A 315 28.44 4.25 14.91
N LEU A 316 27.35 3.49 14.95
CA LEU A 316 27.16 2.48 15.98
C LEU A 316 28.17 1.35 15.73
N VAL A 317 29.16 1.24 16.62
CA VAL A 317 30.08 0.10 16.61
C VAL A 317 29.29 -1.13 17.07
N VAL A 318 29.07 -2.07 16.16
CA VAL A 318 28.52 -3.37 16.52
C VAL A 318 29.56 -4.09 17.36
N GLU A 319 29.23 -4.33 18.63
CA GLU A 319 30.10 -5.08 19.53
C GLU A 319 30.15 -6.55 19.09
N ASP A 320 31.29 -6.96 18.52
CA ASP A 320 31.60 -8.37 18.25
C ASP A 320 32.05 -9.07 19.56
N VAL A 321 31.22 -9.03 20.59
CA VAL A 321 31.46 -9.77 21.84
C VAL A 321 30.60 -11.03 21.81
N CYS A 322 31.21 -12.13 21.36
CA CYS A 322 30.67 -13.49 21.53
C CYS A 322 31.10 -14.07 22.87
#